data_AF-A0A7W0SV44-F1
#
_entry.id   AF-A0A7W0SV44-F1
#
_cell.length_a   1.000
_cell.length_b   1.000
_cell.length_c   1.000
_cell.angle_alpha   90.00
_cell.angle_beta   90.00
_cell.angle_gamma   90.00
#
_symmetry.space_group_name_H-M   'P 1'
#
loop_
_entity.id
_entity.type
_entity.pdbx_description
1 polymer ?
#
loop_
_entity_poly.entity_id
_entity_poly.type
_entity_poly.pdbx_seq_one_letter_code
_entity_poly.pdbx_strand_id
1 'polypeptide(L)'
;MSDFVGAVDQGTTSTRFMIFDHDGNVVGRHQLEHEQILPRAGWVEHNPTEIWERTSAVIQTALRKANLTSSDLAALGITNQRETTIVWDRTTGR
;
A
#
# COMPACT_ATOMS: atom_id res chain seq x y z
N MET A 1 -13.82 13.35 14.86
CA MET A 1 -12.66 12.96 15.68
C MET A 1 -11.98 11.85 14.90
N SER A 2 -10.65 11.78 14.90
CA SER A 2 -9.95 10.76 14.11
C SER A 2 -9.94 9.46 14.92
N ASP A 3 -10.78 8.49 14.54
CA ASP A 3 -11.09 7.29 15.35
C ASP A 3 -10.53 5.99 14.74
N PHE A 4 -9.93 6.05 13.54
CA PHE A 4 -9.45 4.89 12.82
C PHE A 4 -7.94 4.93 12.56
N VAL A 5 -7.31 3.77 12.37
CA VAL A 5 -5.92 3.67 11.90
C VAL A 5 -5.88 2.94 10.56
N GLY A 6 -5.22 3.53 9.59
CA GLY A 6 -4.92 2.89 8.31
C GLY A 6 -3.62 2.11 8.37
N ALA A 7 -3.53 0.97 7.70
CA ALA A 7 -2.29 0.21 7.54
C ALA A 7 -2.08 -0.17 6.07
N VAL A 8 -0.96 0.25 5.49
CA VAL A 8 -0.47 -0.22 4.18
C VAL A 8 0.42 -1.42 4.41
N ASP A 9 0.14 -2.49 3.70
CA ASP A 9 0.97 -3.68 3.60
C ASP A 9 1.38 -3.87 2.13
N GLN A 10 2.59 -3.41 1.80
CA GLN A 10 3.20 -3.62 0.49
C GLN A 10 3.88 -4.99 0.54
N GLY A 11 3.25 -6.01 -0.04
CA GLY A 11 3.81 -7.36 -0.12
C GLY A 11 4.57 -7.59 -1.43
N THR A 12 5.11 -8.80 -1.60
CA THR A 12 5.89 -9.16 -2.79
C THR A 12 5.07 -9.33 -4.06
N THR A 13 3.80 -9.72 -3.95
CA THR A 13 2.92 -9.97 -5.11
C THR A 13 1.71 -9.05 -5.15
N SER A 14 1.44 -8.33 -4.06
CA SER A 14 0.28 -7.44 -3.96
C SER A 14 0.50 -6.37 -2.91
N THR A 15 -0.25 -5.28 -3.06
CA THR A 15 -0.35 -4.22 -2.05
C THR A 15 -1.74 -4.27 -1.45
N ARG A 16 -1.83 -4.15 -0.12
CA ARG A 16 -3.09 -4.12 0.63
C ARG A 16 -3.15 -2.86 1.50
N PHE A 17 -4.35 -2.32 1.65
CA PHE A 17 -4.64 -1.32 2.66
C PHE A 17 -5.81 -1.79 3.52
N MET A 18 -5.67 -1.65 4.83
CA MET A 18 -6.65 -2.04 5.84
C MET A 18 -6.93 -0.87 6.76
N ILE A 19 -8.17 -0.75 7.25
CA ILE A 19 -8.60 0.28 8.18
C ILE A 19 -9.12 -0.42 9.42
N PHE A 20 -8.64 0.02 10.58
CA PHE A 20 -8.97 -0.54 11.88
C PHE A 20 -9.66 0.49 12.76
N ASP A 21 -10.66 0.06 13.53
CA ASP A 21 -11.22 0.84 14.63
C ASP A 21 -10.36 0.72 15.91
N HIS A 22 -10.77 1.40 16.98
CA HIS A 22 -10.05 1.42 18.26
C HIS A 22 -10.00 0.04 18.96
N ASP A 23 -10.92 -0.86 18.63
CA ASP A 23 -10.96 -2.24 19.17
C ASP A 23 -10.12 -3.21 18.32
N GLY A 24 -9.55 -2.73 17.21
CA GLY A 24 -8.73 -3.52 16.29
C GLY A 24 -9.54 -4.30 15.25
N ASN A 25 -10.84 -4.02 15.07
CA ASN A 25 -11.65 -4.65 14.04
C ASN A 25 -11.35 -4.06 12.66
N VAL A 26 -11.38 -4.90 11.62
CA VAL A 26 -11.20 -4.46 10.24
C VAL A 26 -12.50 -3.87 9.72
N VAL A 27 -12.56 -2.55 9.56
CA VAL A 27 -13.75 -1.83 9.05
C VAL A 27 -13.69 -1.56 7.54
N GLY A 28 -12.51 -1.67 6.94
CA GLY A 28 -12.31 -1.51 5.50
C GLY A 28 -11.05 -2.20 5.03
N ARG A 29 -11.07 -2.76 3.82
CA ARG A 29 -9.87 -3.30 3.17
C ARG A 29 -9.96 -3.29 1.66
N HIS A 30 -8.82 -3.13 1.00
CA HIS A 30 -8.66 -3.40 -0.42
C HIS A 30 -7.26 -3.94 -0.73
N GLN A 31 -7.13 -4.71 -1.80
CA GLN A 31 -5.87 -5.31 -2.22
C GLN A 31 -5.83 -5.37 -3.74
N LEU A 32 -4.65 -5.12 -4.30
CA LEU A 32 -4.37 -5.25 -5.73
C LEU A 32 -3.02 -5.91 -5.94
N GLU A 33 -2.92 -6.80 -6.92
CA GLU A 33 -1.67 -7.40 -7.36
C GLU A 33 -0.84 -6.41 -8.20
N HIS A 34 0.46 -6.67 -8.28
CA HIS A 34 1.39 -5.99 -9.20
C HIS A 34 2.25 -7.03 -9.92
N GLU A 35 2.75 -6.65 -11.10
CA GLU A 35 3.48 -7.55 -11.97
C GLU A 35 4.80 -8.04 -11.34
N GLN A 36 5.10 -9.33 -11.54
CA GLN A 36 6.42 -9.89 -11.22
C GLN A 36 7.23 -9.91 -12.52
N ILE A 37 8.24 -9.05 -12.62
CA ILE A 37 9.05 -8.92 -13.83
C ILE A 37 10.19 -9.94 -13.75
N LEU A 38 10.23 -10.87 -14.71
CA LEU A 38 11.18 -11.99 -14.74
C LEU A 38 12.07 -11.88 -15.99
N PRO A 39 13.02 -10.93 -16.04
CA PRO A 39 13.78 -10.66 -17.26
C PRO A 39 14.70 -11.83 -17.65
N ARG A 40 15.14 -12.61 -16.67
CA ARG A 40 16.05 -13.77 -16.82
C ARG A 40 15.79 -14.79 -15.70
N ALA A 41 16.24 -16.02 -15.90
CA ALA A 41 16.15 -17.06 -14.87
C ALA A 41 16.86 -16.62 -13.57
N GLY A 42 16.14 -16.71 -12.45
CA GLY A 42 16.61 -16.30 -11.12
C GLY A 42 16.53 -14.80 -10.83
N TRP A 43 16.08 -13.97 -11.77
CA TRP A 43 15.90 -12.53 -11.58
C TRP A 43 14.44 -12.22 -11.31
N VAL A 44 14.19 -11.40 -10.29
CA VAL A 44 12.86 -10.93 -9.92
C VAL A 44 12.96 -9.43 -9.70
N GLU A 45 12.17 -8.68 -10.47
CA GLU A 45 12.11 -7.22 -10.42
C GLU A 45 10.66 -6.76 -10.28
N HIS A 46 10.49 -5.54 -9.75
CA HIS A 46 9.21 -4.84 -9.70
C HIS A 46 9.36 -3.45 -10.28
N ASN A 47 8.29 -2.93 -10.89
CA ASN A 47 8.23 -1.53 -11.27
C ASN A 47 7.84 -0.67 -10.04
N PRO A 48 8.71 0.24 -9.55
CA PRO A 48 8.39 1.07 -8.38
C PRO A 48 7.20 2.01 -8.62
N THR A 49 6.98 2.43 -9.88
CA THR A 49 5.80 3.24 -10.25
C THR A 49 4.52 2.45 -10.08
N GLU A 50 4.49 1.18 -10.52
CA GLU A 50 3.31 0.33 -10.34
C GLU A 50 3.02 0.10 -8.84
N ILE A 51 4.05 -0.18 -8.04
CA ILE A 51 3.91 -0.32 -6.58
C ILE A 51 3.25 0.93 -5.98
N TRP A 52 3.70 2.12 -6.37
CA TRP A 52 3.13 3.38 -5.90
C TRP A 52 1.68 3.57 -6.34
N GLU A 53 1.37 3.31 -7.61
CA GLU A 53 0.02 3.39 -8.15
C GLU A 53 -0.94 2.42 -7.44
N ARG A 54 -0.52 1.18 -7.20
CA ARG A 54 -1.30 0.20 -6.41
C ARG A 54 -1.53 0.69 -4.99
N THR A 55 -0.51 1.22 -4.34
CA THR A 55 -0.61 1.77 -2.98
C THR A 55 -1.67 2.86 -2.88
N SER A 56 -1.63 3.84 -3.79
CA SER A 56 -2.62 4.91 -3.85
C SER A 56 -4.04 4.38 -4.13
N ALA A 57 -4.16 3.45 -5.08
CA ALA A 57 -5.45 2.85 -5.46
C ALA A 57 -6.11 2.06 -4.32
N VAL A 58 -5.33 1.28 -3.54
CA VAL A 58 -5.88 0.51 -2.41
C VAL A 58 -6.32 1.41 -1.26
N ILE A 59 -5.58 2.49 -0.99
CA ILE A 59 -5.96 3.47 0.04
C ILE A 59 -7.29 4.14 -0.32
N GLN A 60 -7.37 4.72 -1.52
CA GLN A 60 -8.58 5.43 -1.98
C GLN A 60 -9.80 4.50 -2.02
N THR A 61 -9.62 3.27 -2.47
CA THR A 61 -10.72 2.32 -2.61
C THR A 61 -11.21 1.81 -1.26
N ALA A 62 -10.32 1.51 -0.30
CA ALA A 62 -10.77 1.05 1.02
C ALA A 62 -11.50 2.17 1.79
N LEU A 63 -10.97 3.41 1.75
CA LEU A 63 -11.63 4.57 2.35
C LEU A 63 -13.03 4.77 1.76
N ARG A 64 -13.14 4.78 0.43
CA ARG A 64 -14.44 4.93 -0.26
C ARG A 64 -15.41 3.81 0.10
N LYS A 65 -14.96 2.55 0.14
CA LYS A 65 -15.80 1.40 0.51
C LYS A 65 -16.27 1.44 1.96
N ALA A 66 -15.46 1.98 2.86
CA ALA A 66 -15.80 2.19 4.26
C ALA A 66 -16.59 3.48 4.52
N ASN A 67 -16.85 4.29 3.47
CA ASN A 67 -17.44 5.63 3.58
C ASN A 67 -16.66 6.55 4.53
N LEU A 68 -15.33 6.48 4.46
CA LEU A 68 -14.39 7.27 5.26
C LEU A 68 -13.57 8.20 4.38
N THR A 69 -13.00 9.21 5.02
CA THR A 69 -12.10 10.21 4.45
C THR A 69 -10.74 10.14 5.15
N SER A 70 -9.72 10.82 4.60
CA SER A 70 -8.41 10.89 5.24
C SER A 70 -8.44 11.55 6.62
N SER A 71 -9.38 12.46 6.89
CA SER A 71 -9.53 13.11 8.20
C SER A 71 -10.07 12.19 9.30
N ASP A 72 -10.61 11.02 8.93
CA ASP A 72 -11.08 10.02 9.89
C ASP A 72 -9.94 9.11 10.39
N LEU A 73 -8.79 9.13 9.70
CA LEU A 73 -7.60 8.37 10.09
C LEU A 73 -6.74 9.17 11.09
N ALA A 74 -6.51 8.60 12.26
CA ALA A 74 -5.61 9.14 13.29
C ALA A 74 -4.13 8.92 12.93
N ALA A 75 -3.83 7.81 12.25
CA ALA A 75 -2.48 7.44 11.86
C ALA A 75 -2.47 6.52 10.63
N LEU A 76 -1.29 6.42 10.02
CA LEU A 76 -0.97 5.48 8.95
C LEU A 76 0.21 4.60 9.36
N GLY A 77 -0.01 3.30 9.50
CA GLY A 77 1.04 2.29 9.61
C GLY A 77 1.51 1.85 8.23
N ILE A 78 2.80 1.59 8.08
CA ILE A 78 3.38 1.08 6.84
C ILE A 78 4.21 -0.15 7.18
N THR A 79 3.90 -1.25 6.50
CA THR A 79 4.76 -2.44 6.42
C THR A 79 5.02 -2.74 4.94
N ASN A 80 6.18 -3.30 4.66
CA ASN A 80 6.64 -3.56 3.31
C ASN A 80 7.39 -4.88 3.23
N GLN A 81 7.50 -5.42 2.03
CA GLN A 81 8.48 -6.45 1.73
C GLN A 81 9.86 -5.86 2.04
N ARG A 82 10.60 -6.56 2.88
CA ARG A 82 11.96 -6.18 3.26
C ARG A 82 12.89 -6.38 2.05
N GLU A 83 14.17 -6.12 2.19
CA GLU A 83 15.26 -6.36 1.21
C GLU A 83 15.13 -5.72 -0.20
N THR A 84 13.97 -5.78 -0.87
CA THR A 84 13.68 -5.14 -2.16
C THR A 84 14.19 -3.70 -2.15
N THR A 85 15.02 -3.39 -3.13
CA THR A 85 15.78 -2.14 -3.18
C THR A 85 15.31 -1.30 -4.35
N ILE A 86 15.08 -0.01 -4.10
CA ILE A 86 14.76 1.00 -5.11
C ILE A 86 15.85 2.07 -5.05
N VAL A 87 16.33 2.51 -6.21
CA VAL A 87 17.22 3.66 -6.35
C VAL A 87 16.54 4.65 -7.27
N TRP A 88 16.51 5.93 -6.89
CA TRP A 88 15.84 6.99 -7.64
C TRP A 88 16.64 8.30 -7.59
N ASP A 89 16.40 9.17 -8.55
CA ASP A 89 16.93 10.52 -8.61
C ASP A 89 16.19 11.43 -7.61
N ARG A 90 16.94 12.03 -6.68
CA ARG A 90 16.39 12.89 -5.62
C ARG A 90 15.63 14.12 -6.14
N THR A 91 16.00 14.63 -7.32
CA THR A 91 15.43 15.88 -7.86
C THR A 91 14.11 15.62 -8.58
N THR A 92 14.03 14.50 -9.32
CA THR A 92 12.90 14.16 -10.18
C THR A 92 11.96 13.12 -9.56
N GLY A 93 12.43 12.36 -8.58
CA GLY A 93 11.70 11.24 -7.97
C GLY A 93 11.60 10.01 -8.87
N ARG A 94 12.39 9.93 -9.95
CA ARG A 94 12.39 8.82 -10.92
C ARG A 94 13.41 7.76 -10.61
#